data_AF-A0A7X7AL32-F1
#
_entry.id   AF-A0A7X7AL32-F1
#
_cell.length_a   1.000
_cell.length_b   1.000
_cell.length_c   1.000
_cell.angle_alpha   90.00
_cell.angle_beta   90.00
_cell.angle_gamma   90.00
#
_symmetry.space_group_name_H-M   'P 1'
#
loop_
_entity.id
_entity.type
_entity.pdbx_description
1 polymer ?
#
loop_
_entity_poly.entity_id
_entity_poly.type
_entity_poly.pdbx_seq_one_letter_code
_entity_poly.pdbx_strand_id
1 'polypeptide(L)'
;GALAKVLDPFPIVPLYTELSPASAMTNWLISDEPPSNFTVDQDTELRSTNETRAAVRYVRQAIELDDVRKHVEAGKQCTRLALTWADRVSFVLSDGLDLKRIAPLDVLQEGRMPANDEAEQFDSDFTLMSGELSKLLEELVEALGGEKQA
;
A
#
# COMPACT_ATOMS: atom_id res chain seq x y z
N GLY A 1 -16.29 -17.44 -2.54
CA GLY A 1 -16.01 -17.55 -1.09
C GLY A 1 -17.28 -17.85 -0.31
N ALA A 2 -17.23 -17.96 1.02
CA ALA A 2 -18.41 -18.24 1.86
C ALA A 2 -19.51 -17.16 1.71
N LEU A 3 -19.11 -15.88 1.60
CA LEU A 3 -20.04 -14.76 1.42
C LEU A 3 -20.84 -14.83 0.10
N ALA A 4 -20.19 -15.22 -1.00
CA ALA A 4 -20.84 -15.37 -2.31
C ALA A 4 -21.88 -16.51 -2.35
N LYS A 5 -21.86 -17.44 -1.38
CA LYS A 5 -22.86 -18.52 -1.29
C LYS A 5 -24.17 -18.05 -0.66
N VAL A 6 -24.13 -16.93 0.07
CA VAL A 6 -25.29 -16.39 0.80
C VAL A 6 -25.83 -15.09 0.21
N LEU A 7 -25.17 -14.53 -0.81
CA LEU A 7 -25.60 -13.35 -1.56
C LEU A 7 -25.72 -13.71 -3.05
N ASP A 8 -26.92 -13.57 -3.63
CA ASP A 8 -27.19 -13.78 -5.06
C ASP A 8 -28.08 -12.64 -5.60
N PRO A 9 -27.57 -11.80 -6.53
CA PRO A 9 -26.22 -11.82 -7.09
C PRO A 9 -25.15 -11.34 -6.08
N PHE A 10 -23.90 -11.71 -6.30
CA PHE A 10 -22.74 -11.18 -5.59
C PHE A 10 -21.91 -10.28 -6.54
N PRO A 11 -22.29 -9.00 -6.71
CA PRO A 11 -21.79 -8.14 -7.79
C PRO A 11 -20.44 -7.48 -7.43
N ILE A 12 -19.44 -8.26 -7.01
CA ILE A 12 -18.10 -7.75 -6.78
C ILE A 12 -17.23 -7.95 -8.03
N VAL A 13 -16.38 -6.97 -8.32
CA VAL A 13 -15.37 -7.04 -9.38
C VAL A 13 -14.00 -6.70 -8.79
N PRO A 14 -12.90 -7.27 -9.30
CA PRO A 14 -11.56 -6.85 -8.89
C PRO A 14 -11.32 -5.38 -9.27
N LEU A 15 -10.62 -4.67 -8.39
CA LEU A 15 -10.13 -3.32 -8.67
C LEU A 15 -8.92 -3.39 -9.61
N TYR A 16 -8.93 -2.57 -10.65
CA TYR A 16 -7.80 -2.34 -11.53
C TYR A 16 -7.49 -0.85 -11.59
N THR A 17 -6.22 -0.49 -11.70
CA THR A 17 -5.76 0.91 -11.80
C THR A 17 -5.13 1.17 -13.16
N GLU A 18 -5.11 2.43 -13.59
CA GLU A 18 -4.52 2.83 -14.87
C GLU A 18 -3.01 2.52 -14.94
N LEU A 19 -2.29 2.80 -13.85
CA LEU A 19 -0.88 2.41 -13.71
C LEU A 19 -0.77 1.06 -13.00
N SER A 20 0.14 0.21 -13.48
CA SER A 20 0.50 -0.99 -12.72
C SER A 20 1.21 -0.58 -11.42
N PRO A 21 0.90 -1.21 -10.26
CA PRO A 21 1.55 -0.87 -9.00
C PRO A 21 3.08 -1.01 -9.06
N ALA A 22 3.58 -2.04 -9.76
CA ALA A 22 5.01 -2.23 -9.97
C ALA A 22 5.66 -1.04 -10.70
N SER A 23 5.03 -0.56 -11.78
CA SER A 23 5.51 0.61 -12.53
C SER A 23 5.46 1.88 -11.69
N ALA A 24 4.36 2.12 -10.98
CA ALA A 24 4.19 3.31 -10.15
C ALA A 24 5.20 3.35 -9.00
N MET A 25 5.32 2.27 -8.21
CA MET A 25 6.32 2.16 -7.14
C MET A 25 7.75 2.33 -7.64
N THR A 26 8.06 1.76 -8.81
CA THR A 26 9.38 1.92 -9.42
C THR A 26 9.64 3.37 -9.79
N ASN A 27 8.64 4.07 -10.33
CA ASN A 27 8.76 5.49 -10.67
C ASN A 27 8.99 6.35 -9.42
N TRP A 28 8.17 6.18 -8.37
CA TRP A 28 8.30 6.92 -7.11
C TRP A 28 9.70 6.80 -6.50
N LEU A 29 10.31 5.62 -6.59
CA LEU A 29 11.68 5.39 -6.10
C LEU A 29 12.76 6.03 -6.98
N ILE A 30 12.58 6.10 -8.30
CA ILE A 30 13.59 6.67 -9.23
C ILE A 30 13.52 8.20 -9.26
N SER A 31 12.31 8.76 -9.13
CA SER A 31 12.10 10.20 -9.02
C SER A 31 12.48 10.74 -7.65
N ASP A 32 12.54 9.88 -6.62
CA ASP A 32 12.62 10.28 -5.21
C ASP A 32 11.43 11.18 -4.81
N GLU A 33 10.28 10.96 -5.46
CA GLU A 33 9.06 11.73 -5.30
C GLU A 33 7.90 10.74 -5.12
N PRO A 34 7.60 10.32 -3.87
CA PRO A 34 6.39 9.56 -3.59
C PRO A 34 5.13 10.42 -3.84
N PRO A 35 3.96 9.79 -4.01
CA PRO A 35 2.69 10.51 -4.17
C PRO A 35 2.41 11.42 -2.97
N SER A 36 1.57 12.44 -3.18
CA SER A 36 1.14 13.34 -2.10
C SER A 36 0.58 12.55 -0.91
N ASN A 37 0.94 12.96 0.31
CA ASN A 37 0.61 12.29 1.57
C ASN A 37 1.25 10.91 1.79
N PHE A 38 2.06 10.39 0.86
CA PHE A 38 2.80 9.15 1.07
C PHE A 38 4.29 9.44 1.31
N THR A 39 4.89 8.67 2.20
CA THR A 39 6.33 8.63 2.42
C THR A 39 6.84 7.21 2.22
N VAL A 40 8.05 7.07 1.66
CA VAL A 40 8.71 5.76 1.51
C VAL A 40 9.38 5.38 2.80
N ASP A 41 9.06 4.18 3.29
CA ASP A 41 9.60 3.62 4.53
C ASP A 41 10.73 2.62 4.27
N GLN A 42 11.20 2.02 5.35
CA GLN A 42 12.09 0.88 5.33
C GLN A 42 11.35 -0.38 4.89
N ASP A 43 12.04 -1.23 4.13
CA ASP A 43 11.54 -2.43 3.45
C ASP A 43 11.12 -2.16 1.99
N THR A 44 11.98 -2.57 1.06
CA THR A 44 11.72 -2.52 -0.38
C THR A 44 12.23 -3.79 -1.05
N GLU A 45 11.48 -4.31 -2.02
CA GLU A 45 11.87 -5.48 -2.82
C GLU A 45 11.85 -5.12 -4.31
N LEU A 46 13.01 -5.23 -4.98
CA LEU A 46 13.09 -5.11 -6.44
C LEU A 46 13.39 -6.47 -7.05
N ARG A 47 12.65 -6.84 -8.09
CA ARG A 47 12.71 -8.16 -8.73
C ARG A 47 12.89 -8.01 -10.23
N SER A 48 13.73 -8.86 -10.82
CA SER A 48 13.90 -8.94 -12.27
C SER A 48 12.61 -9.39 -12.95
N THR A 49 12.33 -8.76 -14.10
CA THR A 49 11.22 -9.13 -15.00
C THR A 49 11.52 -10.38 -15.84
N ASN A 50 12.77 -10.85 -15.85
CA ASN A 50 13.21 -12.01 -16.62
C ASN A 50 12.90 -13.33 -15.89
N GLU A 51 13.08 -14.47 -16.57
CA GLU A 51 12.75 -15.81 -16.05
C GLU A 51 13.47 -16.16 -14.73
N THR A 52 14.66 -15.61 -14.50
CA THR A 52 15.42 -15.86 -13.27
C THR A 52 14.74 -15.29 -12.02
N ARG A 53 13.84 -14.29 -12.18
CA ARG A 53 13.11 -13.61 -11.09
C ARG A 53 14.02 -13.17 -9.93
N ALA A 54 15.29 -12.89 -10.22
CA ALA A 54 16.29 -12.50 -9.24
C ALA A 54 15.83 -11.26 -8.47
N ALA A 55 15.90 -11.29 -7.14
CA ALA A 55 15.40 -10.23 -6.29
C ALA A 55 16.49 -9.69 -5.37
N VAL A 56 16.42 -8.38 -5.12
CA VAL A 56 17.12 -7.70 -4.05
C VAL A 56 16.09 -7.19 -3.06
N ARG A 57 16.36 -7.35 -1.78
CA ARG A 57 15.47 -6.90 -0.72
C ARG A 57 16.24 -6.13 0.32
N TYR A 58 15.78 -4.91 0.56
CA TYR A 58 16.20 -4.06 1.66
C TYR A 58 15.23 -4.34 2.81
N VAL A 59 15.74 -4.58 4.01
CA VAL A 59 14.94 -4.92 5.20
C VAL A 59 15.41 -4.05 6.35
N ARG A 60 14.51 -3.30 6.99
CA ARG A 60 14.81 -2.32 8.04
C ARG A 60 15.86 -1.29 7.61
N GLN A 61 15.85 -0.98 6.31
CA GLN A 61 16.76 -0.04 5.69
C GLN A 61 16.05 0.60 4.50
N ALA A 62 16.15 1.92 4.39
CA ALA A 62 15.72 2.66 3.21
C ALA A 62 16.67 2.36 2.05
N ILE A 63 16.13 2.22 0.84
CA ILE A 63 16.95 2.08 -0.35
C ILE A 63 17.44 3.46 -0.78
N GLU A 64 18.75 3.57 -1.05
CA GLU A 64 19.33 4.81 -1.56
C GLU A 64 19.01 4.99 -3.05
N LEU A 65 18.79 6.23 -3.49
CA LEU A 65 18.42 6.56 -4.88
C LEU A 65 19.41 6.00 -5.92
N ASP A 66 20.71 6.05 -5.64
CA ASP A 66 21.74 5.50 -6.53
C ASP A 66 21.62 3.97 -6.69
N ASP A 67 21.20 3.28 -5.63
CA ASP A 67 20.98 1.83 -5.69
C ASP A 67 19.68 1.48 -6.40
N VAL A 68 18.60 2.26 -6.21
CA VAL A 68 17.37 2.14 -7.01
C VAL A 68 17.72 2.20 -8.49
N ARG A 69 18.42 3.26 -8.92
CA ARG A 69 18.78 3.48 -10.33
C ARG A 69 19.56 2.30 -10.91
N LYS A 70 20.61 1.84 -10.22
CA LYS A 70 21.39 0.66 -10.65
C LYS A 70 20.54 -0.59 -10.81
N HIS A 71 19.65 -0.87 -9.85
CA HIS A 71 18.81 -2.07 -9.91
C HIS A 71 17.77 -1.99 -11.02
N VAL A 72 17.20 -0.81 -11.26
CA VAL A 72 16.22 -0.59 -12.34
C VAL A 72 16.90 -0.66 -13.71
N GLU A 73 18.06 -0.05 -13.89
CA GLU A 73 18.88 -0.17 -15.11
C GLU A 73 19.25 -1.63 -15.41
N ALA A 74 19.44 -2.45 -14.37
CA ALA A 74 19.64 -3.89 -14.48
C ALA A 74 18.34 -4.68 -14.75
N GLY A 75 17.22 -4.01 -15.07
CA GLY A 75 15.95 -4.63 -15.43
C GLY A 75 15.14 -5.18 -14.25
N LYS A 76 15.32 -4.62 -13.04
CA LYS A 76 14.44 -4.93 -11.90
C LYS A 76 13.33 -3.89 -11.77
N GLN A 77 12.18 -4.33 -11.28
CA GLN A 77 11.06 -3.47 -10.90
C GLN A 77 10.74 -3.65 -9.42
N CYS A 78 10.25 -2.59 -8.78
CA CYS A 78 9.75 -2.64 -7.43
C CYS A 78 8.51 -3.54 -7.37
N THR A 79 8.53 -4.51 -6.46
CA THR A 79 7.44 -5.50 -6.26
C THR A 79 6.87 -5.43 -4.85
N ARG A 80 7.58 -4.78 -3.92
CA ARG A 80 7.10 -4.44 -2.58
C ARG A 80 7.69 -3.10 -2.15
N LEU A 81 6.85 -2.21 -1.65
CA LEU A 81 7.27 -0.93 -1.11
C LEU A 81 6.54 -0.68 0.21
N ALA A 82 7.30 -0.49 1.29
CA ALA A 82 6.76 0.02 2.52
C ALA A 82 6.47 1.52 2.39
N LEU A 83 5.30 1.92 2.83
CA LEU A 83 4.81 3.28 2.77
C LEU A 83 4.13 3.66 4.07
N THR A 84 4.22 4.93 4.43
CA THR A 84 3.35 5.56 5.41
C THR A 84 2.45 6.56 4.70
N TRP A 85 1.16 6.53 5.01
CA TRP A 85 0.17 7.48 4.53
C TRP A 85 -0.20 8.46 5.66
N ALA A 86 -0.05 9.76 5.37
CA ALA A 86 -0.42 10.90 6.20
C ALA A 86 0.07 10.84 7.66
N ASP A 87 1.21 10.17 7.91
CA ASP A 87 1.73 9.84 9.25
C ASP A 87 0.74 9.06 10.15
N ARG A 88 -0.27 8.43 9.56
CA ARG A 88 -1.39 7.75 10.24
C ARG A 88 -1.40 6.25 10.06
N VAL A 89 -1.05 5.74 8.88
CA VAL A 89 -1.12 4.31 8.57
C VAL A 89 0.15 3.89 7.84
N SER A 90 0.87 2.92 8.41
CA SER A 90 1.98 2.24 7.73
C SER A 90 1.50 0.95 7.08
N PHE A 91 2.00 0.63 5.90
CA PHE A 91 1.64 -0.58 5.17
C PHE A 91 2.72 -0.95 4.13
N VAL A 92 2.59 -2.13 3.53
CA VAL A 92 3.41 -2.59 2.41
C VAL A 92 2.51 -2.82 1.20
N LEU A 93 2.73 -2.05 0.14
CA LEU A 93 2.09 -2.24 -1.16
C LEU A 93 2.81 -3.35 -1.94
N SER A 94 2.07 -4.26 -2.57
CA SER A 94 2.60 -5.23 -3.54
C SER A 94 2.35 -4.81 -4.99
N ASP A 95 3.10 -5.41 -5.91
CA ASP A 95 2.84 -5.34 -7.35
C ASP A 95 1.45 -5.85 -7.78
N GLY A 96 0.81 -6.67 -6.93
CA GLY A 96 -0.55 -7.17 -7.11
C GLY A 96 -1.66 -6.30 -6.51
N LEU A 97 -1.34 -5.06 -6.09
CA LEU A 97 -2.27 -4.14 -5.40
C LEU A 97 -2.74 -4.65 -4.02
N ASP A 98 -1.99 -5.58 -3.41
CA ASP A 98 -2.27 -5.99 -2.02
C ASP A 98 -1.67 -4.97 -1.05
N LEU A 99 -2.42 -4.63 0.00
CA LEU A 99 -1.91 -3.92 1.17
C LEU A 99 -1.63 -4.93 2.28
N LYS A 100 -0.37 -5.01 2.72
CA LYS A 100 0.09 -5.96 3.76
C LYS A 100 0.64 -5.20 4.94
N ARG A 101 0.65 -5.85 6.12
CA ARG A 101 1.21 -5.29 7.37
C ARG A 101 0.63 -3.89 7.69
N ILE A 102 -0.66 -3.71 7.47
CA ILE A 102 -1.37 -2.47 7.79
C ILE A 102 -1.27 -2.26 9.31
N ALA A 103 -0.70 -1.15 9.74
CA ALA A 103 -0.57 -0.79 11.13
C ALA A 103 -0.90 0.70 11.34
N PRO A 104 -1.83 1.03 12.26
CA PRO A 104 -2.09 2.40 12.65
C PRO A 104 -0.89 2.97 13.41
N LEU A 105 -0.53 4.22 13.13
CA LEU A 105 0.53 4.95 13.80
C LEU A 105 -0.02 5.77 14.97
N ASP A 106 0.88 6.27 15.83
CA ASP A 106 0.52 6.94 17.08
C ASP A 106 -0.37 8.17 16.88
N VAL A 107 -0.18 8.92 15.79
CA VAL A 107 -1.03 10.08 15.44
C VAL A 107 -2.49 9.68 15.27
N LEU A 108 -2.76 8.47 14.79
CA LEU A 108 -4.13 7.99 14.67
C LEU A 108 -4.74 7.63 16.03
N GLN A 109 -3.92 7.20 16.98
CA GLN A 109 -4.37 6.80 18.32
C GLN A 109 -4.99 7.95 19.11
N GLU A 110 -4.61 9.20 18.80
CA GLU A 110 -5.17 10.41 19.40
C GLU A 110 -6.66 10.63 19.07
N GLY A 111 -7.16 10.04 17.98
CA GLY A 111 -8.55 10.14 17.55
C GLY A 111 -9.51 9.16 18.26
N ARG A 112 -9.00 8.31 19.17
CA ARG A 112 -9.80 7.33 19.88
C ARG A 112 -10.75 7.99 20.88
N MET A 113 -12.01 7.59 20.86
CA MET A 113 -12.99 8.03 21.84
C MET A 113 -12.82 7.24 23.15
N PRO A 114 -13.11 7.85 24.32
CA PRO A 114 -13.19 7.10 25.57
C PRO A 114 -14.24 6.00 25.45
N ALA A 115 -13.87 4.78 25.86
CA ALA A 115 -14.77 3.63 25.87
C ALA A 115 -14.96 3.15 27.31
N ASN A 116 -16.18 2.74 27.65
CA ASN A 116 -16.53 2.24 28.98
C ASN A 116 -16.36 0.71 29.09
N ASP A 117 -16.40 0.01 27.95
CA ASP A 117 -16.21 -1.44 27.87
C ASP A 117 -15.51 -1.87 26.57
N GLU A 118 -15.22 -3.17 26.46
CA GLU A 118 -14.52 -3.75 25.29
C GLU A 118 -15.32 -3.62 23.98
N ALA A 119 -16.65 -3.62 24.04
CA ALA A 119 -17.49 -3.50 22.86
C ALA A 119 -17.46 -2.06 22.32
N GLU A 120 -17.59 -1.07 23.20
CA GLU A 120 -17.43 0.35 22.85
C GLU A 120 -16.02 0.65 22.34
N GLN A 121 -14.99 0.01 22.91
CA GLN A 121 -13.61 0.17 22.45
C GLN A 121 -13.45 -0.37 21.02
N PHE A 122 -13.99 -1.56 20.75
CA PHE A 122 -13.96 -2.15 19.42
C PHE A 122 -14.69 -1.27 18.39
N ASP A 123 -15.89 -0.79 18.71
CA ASP A 123 -16.67 0.05 17.81
C ASP A 123 -15.95 1.37 17.50
N SER A 124 -15.33 1.99 18.51
CA SER A 124 -14.51 3.19 18.33
C SER A 124 -13.30 2.91 17.41
N ASP A 125 -12.55 1.86 17.68
CA ASP A 125 -11.37 1.48 16.89
C ASP A 125 -11.72 1.13 15.45
N PHE A 126 -12.80 0.37 15.24
CA PHE A 126 -13.27 -0.02 13.93
C PHE A 126 -13.75 1.17 13.11
N THR A 127 -14.53 2.06 13.73
CA THR A 127 -15.03 3.28 13.07
C THR A 127 -13.88 4.18 12.63
N LEU A 128 -12.90 4.39 13.53
CA LEU A 128 -11.73 5.20 13.22
C LEU A 128 -10.89 4.58 12.09
N MET A 129 -10.53 3.30 12.20
CA MET A 129 -9.66 2.65 11.21
C MET A 129 -10.33 2.49 9.85
N SER A 130 -11.63 2.18 9.79
CA SER A 130 -12.36 2.08 8.52
C SER A 130 -12.45 3.42 7.79
N GLY A 131 -12.63 4.52 8.53
CA GLY A 131 -12.62 5.88 7.95
C GLY A 131 -11.27 6.25 7.36
N GLU A 132 -10.17 5.97 8.04
CA GLU A 132 -8.82 6.22 7.52
C GLU A 132 -8.48 5.32 6.33
N LEU A 133 -8.84 4.04 6.39
CA LEU A 133 -8.62 3.12 5.28
C LEU A 133 -9.39 3.52 4.02
N SER A 134 -10.60 4.07 4.15
CA SER A 134 -11.34 4.59 2.99
C SER A 134 -10.55 5.69 2.28
N LYS A 135 -10.05 6.68 3.03
CA LYS A 135 -9.26 7.79 2.48
C LYS A 135 -7.93 7.33 1.91
N LEU A 136 -7.24 6.44 2.62
CA LEU A 136 -6.00 5.83 2.15
C LEU A 136 -6.19 5.12 0.81
N LEU A 137 -7.27 4.35 0.67
CA LEU A 137 -7.56 3.62 -0.57
C LEU A 137 -7.91 4.57 -1.72
N GLU A 138 -8.70 5.62 -1.46
CA GLU A 138 -9.02 6.66 -2.44
C GLU A 138 -7.77 7.34 -2.98
N GLU A 139 -6.90 7.84 -2.08
CA GLU A 139 -5.66 8.54 -2.46
C GLU A 139 -4.64 7.58 -3.09
N LEU A 140 -4.58 6.31 -2.65
CA LEU A 140 -3.72 5.31 -3.28
C LEU A 140 -4.17 4.99 -4.70
N VAL A 141 -5.47 4.86 -4.95
CA VAL A 141 -6.01 4.64 -6.29
C VAL A 141 -5.69 5.83 -7.19
N GLU A 142 -5.87 7.06 -6.70
CA GLU A 142 -5.49 8.28 -7.43
C GLU A 142 -3.99 8.30 -7.76
N ALA A 143 -3.13 7.97 -6.78
CA ALA A 143 -1.69 7.86 -6.97
C ALA A 143 -1.28 6.81 -8.02
N LEU A 144 -2.11 5.78 -8.20
CA LEU A 144 -1.96 4.74 -9.23
C LEU A 144 -2.63 5.12 -10.57
N GLY A 145 -2.96 6.40 -10.76
CA GLY A 145 -3.55 6.92 -12.00
C GLY A 145 -5.06 6.80 -12.09
N GLY A 146 -5.74 6.45 -10.99
CA GLY A 146 -7.17 6.24 -10.92
C GLY A 146 -7.61 4.80 -11.20
N GLU A 147 -8.88 4.54 -10.96
CA GLU A 147 -9.52 3.27 -11.31
C GLU A 147 -9.63 3.14 -12.83
N LYS A 148 -9.21 2.00 -13.34
CA LYS A 148 -9.32 1.68 -14.76
C LYS A 148 -10.77 1.40 -15.10
N GLN A 149 -11.34 2.22 -15.98
CA GLN A 149 -12.70 2.00 -16.47
C GLN A 149 -12.73 0.77 -17.38
N ALA A 150 -13.76 -0.06 -17.20
CA ALA A 150 -13.99 -1.29 -17.94
C ALA A 150 -14.42 -1.04 -19.40
#